data_AF-A0A920DYY7-F1
#
_entry.id   AF-A0A920DYY7-F1
#
_cell.length_a   1.000
_cell.length_b   1.000
_cell.length_c   1.000
_cell.angle_alpha   90.00
_cell.angle_beta   90.00
_cell.angle_gamma   90.00
#
_symmetry.space_group_name_H-M   'P 1'
#
loop_
_entity.id
_entity.type
_entity.pdbx_description
1 polymer ?
#
loop_
_entity_poly.entity_id
_entity_poly.type
_entity_poly.pdbx_seq_one_letter_code
_entity_poly.pdbx_strand_id
1 'polypeptide(L)'
;MNKRKSNKRSFNGFNSISLSPSIKTYLVDAFILFLLLIAIISTISLASFTREDAAWTTQNIVVVKLYQNAIGLIGAWISDLLYSFFGVVAWIVPSLFYLVAFAYLFNKETKEIVTQSSWVRFFVAMPLG
;
A
#
# COMPACT_ATOMS: atom_id res chain seq x y z
N MET A 1 27.58 30.61 1.07
CA MET A 1 26.94 29.42 0.46
C MET A 1 25.46 29.45 0.80
N ASN A 2 24.60 29.87 -0.13
CA ASN A 2 23.18 30.18 0.15
C ASN A 2 22.35 28.88 0.12
N LYS A 3 21.84 28.43 1.26
CA LYS A 3 20.98 27.24 1.35
C LYS A 3 19.65 27.55 0.66
N ARG A 4 19.49 27.13 -0.61
CA ARG A 4 18.19 27.18 -1.31
C ARG A 4 17.20 26.35 -0.50
N LYS A 5 16.30 26.99 0.24
CA LYS A 5 15.13 26.34 0.85
C LYS A 5 14.33 25.74 -0.31
N SER A 6 14.39 24.43 -0.50
CA SER A 6 13.53 23.74 -1.45
C SER A 6 12.09 24.01 -1.03
N ASN A 7 11.36 24.77 -1.84
CA ASN A 7 9.95 25.06 -1.61
C ASN A 7 9.19 23.74 -1.86
N LYS A 8 9.11 22.88 -0.85
CA LYS A 8 8.35 21.63 -0.91
C LYS A 8 6.89 22.03 -1.07
N ARG A 9 6.36 21.91 -2.29
CA ARG A 9 4.94 22.10 -2.58
C ARG A 9 4.16 21.03 -1.81
N SER A 10 3.81 21.33 -0.56
CA SER A 10 2.88 20.54 0.23
C SER A 10 1.55 20.51 -0.51
N PHE A 11 0.94 19.33 -0.64
CA PHE A 11 -0.43 19.22 -1.13
C PHE A 11 -1.35 20.03 -0.21
N ASN A 12 -1.96 21.09 -0.74
CA ASN A 12 -2.75 22.04 0.05
C ASN A 12 -4.11 21.47 0.50
N GLY A 13 -4.63 20.43 -0.18
CA GLY A 13 -5.93 19.83 0.12
C GLY A 13 -6.03 19.19 1.51
N PHE A 14 -4.91 18.72 2.08
CA PHE A 14 -4.90 18.20 3.46
C PHE A 14 -5.08 19.31 4.51
N ASN A 15 -4.64 20.53 4.18
CA ASN A 15 -4.79 21.68 5.06
C ASN A 15 -6.18 22.31 4.96
N SER A 16 -6.85 22.21 3.81
CA SER A 16 -8.23 22.71 3.63
C SER A 16 -9.28 21.89 4.38
N ILE A 17 -8.96 20.67 4.79
CA ILE A 17 -9.85 19.87 5.64
C ILE A 17 -9.96 20.55 7.02
N SER A 18 -11.18 20.99 7.36
CA SER A 18 -11.53 21.65 8.63
C SER A 18 -11.65 20.66 9.80
N LEU A 19 -10.62 19.83 9.99
CA LEU A 19 -10.53 18.85 11.09
C LEU A 19 -9.50 19.29 12.12
N SER A 20 -9.68 18.84 13.37
CA SER A 20 -8.69 19.06 14.42
C SER A 20 -7.36 18.37 14.10
N PRO A 21 -6.21 18.88 14.60
CA PRO A 21 -4.90 18.24 14.38
C PRO A 21 -4.84 16.77 14.81
N SER A 22 -5.57 16.41 15.87
CA SER A 22 -5.66 15.03 16.35
C SER A 22 -6.33 14.11 15.35
N ILE A 23 -7.45 14.54 14.74
CA ILE A 23 -8.15 13.73 13.73
C ILE A 23 -7.28 13.53 12.49
N LYS A 24 -6.57 14.59 12.05
CA LYS A 24 -5.62 14.47 10.93
C LYS A 24 -4.54 13.43 11.20
N THR A 25 -4.06 13.36 12.45
CA THR A 25 -3.09 12.34 12.86
C THR A 25 -3.71 10.94 12.83
N TYR A 26 -4.92 10.76 13.36
CA TYR A 26 -5.60 9.46 13.34
C TYR A 26 -5.89 8.95 11.92
N LEU A 27 -6.22 9.85 10.97
CA LEU A 27 -6.40 9.47 9.58
C LEU A 27 -5.10 8.97 8.95
N VAL A 28 -3.96 9.59 9.28
CA VAL A 28 -2.65 9.11 8.83
C VAL A 28 -2.31 7.78 9.50
N ASP A 29 -2.50 7.65 10.82
CA ASP A 29 -2.26 6.38 11.54
C ASP A 29 -3.10 5.24 10.90
N ALA A 30 -4.39 5.48 10.63
CA ALA A 30 -5.28 4.52 9.98
C ALA A 30 -4.83 4.15 8.57
N PHE A 31 -4.41 5.14 7.77
CA PHE A 31 -3.87 4.89 6.43
C PHE A 31 -2.59 4.05 6.46
N ILE A 32 -1.69 4.30 7.42
CA ILE A 32 -0.46 3.50 7.58
C ILE A 32 -0.79 2.05 7.98
N LEU A 33 -1.75 1.86 8.88
CA LEU A 33 -2.22 0.52 9.25
C LEU A 33 -2.87 -0.21 8.06
N PHE A 34 -3.63 0.52 7.24
CA PHE A 34 -4.19 -0.01 6.00
C PHE A 34 -3.09 -0.42 4.99
N LEU A 35 -2.04 0.39 4.83
CA LEU A 35 -0.88 0.01 4.00
C LEU A 35 -0.18 -1.24 4.53
N LEU A 36 -0.04 -1.38 5.86
CA LEU A 36 0.52 -2.58 6.48
C LEU A 36 -0.35 -3.82 6.19
N LEU A 37 -1.68 -3.67 6.27
CA LEU A 37 -2.60 -4.75 5.93
C LEU A 37 -2.46 -5.17 4.45
N ILE A 38 -2.37 -4.20 3.53
CA ILE A 38 -2.12 -4.48 2.10
C ILE A 38 -0.79 -5.23 1.92
N ALA A 39 0.27 -4.83 2.65
CA ALA A 39 1.56 -5.52 2.60
C ALA A 39 1.45 -6.99 3.00
N ILE A 40 0.74 -7.28 4.09
CA ILE A 40 0.52 -8.64 4.59
C ILE A 40 -0.30 -9.46 3.59
N ILE A 41 -1.44 -8.93 3.13
CA ILE A 41 -2.29 -9.60 2.13
C ILE A 41 -1.48 -9.90 0.87
N SER A 42 -0.71 -8.94 0.36
CA SER A 42 0.12 -9.12 -0.84
C SER A 42 1.22 -10.15 -0.64
N THR A 43 1.83 -10.19 0.54
CA THR A 43 2.87 -11.19 0.90
C THR A 43 2.29 -12.60 0.89
N ILE A 44 1.16 -12.82 1.56
CA ILE A 44 0.50 -14.12 1.61
C ILE A 44 0.02 -14.52 0.21
N SER A 45 -0.51 -13.56 -0.55
CA SER A 45 -0.94 -13.78 -1.94
C SER A 45 0.22 -14.24 -2.81
N LEU A 46 1.37 -13.57 -2.77
CA LEU A 46 2.57 -13.94 -3.54
C LEU A 46 3.19 -15.27 -3.09
N ALA A 47 3.17 -15.54 -1.78
CA ALA A 47 3.72 -16.77 -1.21
C ALA A 47 2.89 -18.01 -1.58
N SER A 48 1.57 -17.85 -1.72
CA SER A 48 0.62 -18.92 -2.06
C SER A 48 0.16 -18.88 -3.51
N PHE A 49 0.90 -18.19 -4.38
CA PHE A 49 0.59 -18.15 -5.82
C PHE A 49 0.72 -19.52 -6.46
N THR A 50 -0.24 -19.86 -7.31
CA THR A 50 -0.29 -21.11 -8.05
C THR A 50 -0.89 -20.86 -9.44
N ARG A 51 -0.40 -21.55 -10.47
CA ARG A 51 -0.91 -21.40 -11.85
C ARG A 51 -2.20 -22.19 -12.09
N GLU A 52 -2.73 -22.80 -11.06
CA GLU A 52 -3.97 -23.56 -11.08
C GLU A 52 -5.17 -22.65 -10.77
N ASP A 53 -4.94 -21.52 -10.10
CA ASP A 53 -6.00 -20.56 -9.75
C ASP A 53 -6.43 -19.75 -10.97
N ALA A 54 -7.75 -19.59 -11.15
CA ALA A 54 -8.30 -18.81 -12.24
C ALA A 54 -8.12 -17.30 -12.00
N ALA A 55 -7.26 -16.66 -12.78
CA ALA A 55 -6.95 -15.24 -12.71
C ALA A 55 -6.78 -14.65 -14.13
N TRP A 56 -6.22 -13.44 -14.24
CA TRP A 56 -6.17 -12.68 -15.49
C TRP A 56 -5.42 -13.44 -16.59
N THR A 57 -4.19 -13.86 -16.28
CA THR A 57 -3.30 -14.53 -17.22
C THR A 57 -3.39 -16.05 -17.10
N THR A 58 -3.79 -16.51 -15.93
CA THR A 58 -3.93 -17.92 -15.60
C THR A 58 -5.39 -18.35 -15.78
N GLN A 59 -5.77 -18.72 -17.00
CA GLN A 59 -7.11 -19.23 -17.29
C GLN A 59 -7.12 -20.76 -17.28
N ASN A 60 -7.61 -21.37 -16.19
CA ASN A 60 -7.97 -22.78 -16.21
C ASN A 60 -9.45 -22.95 -16.56
N ILE A 61 -9.70 -23.67 -17.66
CA ILE A 61 -11.02 -23.95 -18.24
C ILE A 61 -11.78 -25.03 -17.44
N VAL A 62 -11.13 -25.70 -16.49
CA VAL A 62 -11.72 -26.82 -15.74
C VAL A 62 -12.46 -26.33 -14.50
N VAL A 63 -13.76 -26.09 -14.70
CA VAL A 63 -14.89 -26.36 -13.80
C VAL A 63 -14.55 -26.47 -12.29
N VAL A 64 -14.85 -25.41 -11.55
CA VAL A 64 -15.07 -25.41 -10.09
C VAL A 64 -13.91 -25.96 -9.25
N LYS A 65 -12.72 -25.36 -9.36
CA LYS A 65 -11.69 -25.52 -8.30
C LYS A 65 -11.80 -24.38 -7.29
N LEU A 66 -11.75 -24.75 -6.01
CA LEU A 66 -11.58 -23.80 -4.91
C LEU A 66 -10.21 -23.13 -5.06
N TYR A 67 -10.16 -21.79 -4.94
CA TYR A 67 -8.91 -21.03 -4.97
C TYR A 67 -7.95 -21.55 -3.92
N GLN A 68 -6.72 -21.87 -4.33
CA GLN A 68 -5.67 -22.41 -3.46
C GLN A 68 -4.86 -21.29 -2.81
N ASN A 69 -4.87 -20.08 -3.38
CA ASN A 69 -4.30 -18.91 -2.73
C ASN A 69 -4.88 -18.75 -1.32
N ALA A 70 -4.04 -18.50 -0.32
CA ALA A 70 -4.47 -18.46 1.08
C ALA A 70 -5.36 -17.25 1.41
N ILE A 71 -5.37 -16.21 0.57
CA ILE A 71 -6.33 -15.09 0.64
C ILE A 71 -7.60 -15.40 -0.18
N GLY A 72 -7.61 -16.48 -0.96
CA GLY A 72 -8.67 -16.89 -1.86
C GLY A 72 -8.64 -16.14 -3.19
N LEU A 73 -9.81 -15.91 -3.78
CA LEU A 73 -10.00 -15.26 -5.08
C LEU A 73 -9.17 -13.97 -5.22
N ILE A 74 -9.25 -13.06 -4.24
CA ILE A 74 -8.58 -11.76 -4.32
C ILE A 74 -7.06 -11.93 -4.38
N GLY A 75 -6.50 -12.83 -3.56
CA GLY A 75 -5.06 -13.06 -3.54
C GLY A 75 -4.55 -13.72 -4.81
N ALA A 76 -5.32 -14.64 -5.40
CA ALA A 76 -5.00 -15.23 -6.70
C ALA A 76 -4.88 -14.14 -7.78
N TRP A 77 -5.81 -13.17 -7.79
CA TRP A 77 -5.81 -12.08 -8.76
C TRP A 77 -4.66 -11.08 -8.52
N ILE A 78 -4.40 -10.71 -7.27
CA ILE A 78 -3.29 -9.81 -6.91
C ILE A 78 -1.94 -10.44 -7.30
N SER A 79 -1.73 -11.70 -6.93
CA SER A 79 -0.45 -12.38 -7.17
C SER A 79 -0.22 -12.69 -8.65
N ASP A 80 -1.25 -13.08 -9.40
CA ASP A 80 -1.18 -13.27 -10.85
C ASP A 80 -0.78 -11.97 -11.56
N LEU A 81 -1.39 -10.84 -11.19
CA LEU A 81 -1.04 -9.53 -11.73
C LEU A 81 0.42 -9.16 -11.40
N LEU A 82 0.81 -9.24 -10.11
CA LEU A 82 2.15 -8.86 -9.67
C LEU A 82 3.26 -9.71 -10.32
N TYR A 83 3.08 -11.04 -10.38
CA TYR A 83 4.04 -11.92 -11.06
C TYR A 83 4.06 -11.70 -12.57
N SER A 84 2.93 -11.35 -13.20
CA SER A 84 2.88 -11.09 -14.65
C SER A 84 3.65 -9.84 -15.05
N PHE A 85 3.59 -8.76 -14.26
CA PHE A 85 4.32 -7.53 -14.55
C PHE A 85 5.78 -7.55 -14.08
N PHE A 86 6.06 -8.15 -12.93
CA PHE A 86 7.35 -8.01 -12.25
C PHE A 86 8.12 -9.33 -12.08
N GLY A 87 7.50 -10.49 -12.33
CA GLY A 87 8.09 -11.79 -12.04
C GLY A 87 8.53 -11.89 -10.58
N VAL A 88 9.69 -12.49 -10.32
CA VAL A 88 10.24 -12.63 -8.95
C VAL A 88 10.48 -11.28 -8.25
N VAL A 89 10.62 -10.18 -9.00
CA VAL A 89 10.83 -8.85 -8.44
C VAL A 89 9.56 -8.30 -7.78
N ALA A 90 8.39 -8.93 -7.99
CA ALA A 90 7.12 -8.60 -7.35
C ALA A 90 7.20 -8.46 -5.82
N TRP A 91 8.10 -9.20 -5.17
CA TRP A 91 8.31 -9.15 -3.72
C TRP A 91 8.75 -7.78 -3.20
N ILE A 92 9.33 -6.93 -4.05
CA ILE A 92 9.69 -5.55 -3.66
C ILE A 92 8.44 -4.75 -3.26
N VAL A 93 7.28 -5.01 -3.88
CA VAL A 93 6.03 -4.27 -3.63
C VAL A 93 5.59 -4.35 -2.16
N PRO A 94 5.32 -5.54 -1.57
CA PRO A 94 5.00 -5.62 -0.15
C PRO A 94 6.16 -5.18 0.74
N SER A 95 7.43 -5.42 0.36
CA SER A 95 8.59 -4.96 1.13
C SER A 95 8.63 -3.44 1.28
N LEU A 96 8.32 -2.67 0.24
CA LEU A 96 8.27 -1.20 0.33
C LEU A 96 7.17 -0.73 1.27
N PHE A 97 5.99 -1.38 1.26
CA PHE A 97 4.92 -1.05 2.19
C PHE A 97 5.29 -1.38 3.65
N TYR A 98 5.94 -2.51 3.91
CA TYR A 98 6.49 -2.81 5.23
C TYR A 98 7.51 -1.78 5.69
N LEU A 99 8.44 -1.38 4.81
CA LEU A 99 9.46 -0.38 5.14
C LEU A 99 8.82 0.95 5.57
N VAL A 100 7.83 1.44 4.82
CA VAL A 100 7.13 2.68 5.18
C VAL A 100 6.33 2.53 6.47
N ALA A 101 5.58 1.44 6.62
CA ALA A 101 4.75 1.21 7.79
C ALA A 101 5.58 1.04 9.07
N PHE A 102 6.65 0.24 9.04
CA PHE A 102 7.52 0.02 10.18
C PHE A 102 8.36 1.26 10.49
N ALA A 103 8.87 1.97 9.48
CA ALA A 103 9.52 3.25 9.73
C ALA A 103 8.58 4.22 10.45
N TYR A 104 7.31 4.31 10.04
CA TYR A 104 6.34 5.17 10.71
C TYR A 104 6.02 4.75 12.15
N LEU A 105 5.81 3.45 12.38
CA LEU A 105 5.33 2.91 13.66
C LEU A 105 6.42 2.89 14.74
N PHE A 106 7.67 2.60 14.36
CA PHE A 106 8.75 2.36 15.33
C PHE A 106 9.71 3.53 15.50
N ASN A 107 9.65 4.56 14.64
CA ASN A 107 10.54 5.70 14.72
C ASN A 107 9.76 7.03 14.71
N LYS A 108 9.99 7.84 15.75
CA LYS A 108 9.32 9.12 15.96
C LYS A 108 9.73 10.17 14.93
N GLU A 109 10.99 10.17 14.49
CA GLU A 109 11.50 11.11 13.49
C GLU A 109 10.87 10.86 12.12
N THR A 110 10.77 9.58 11.74
CA THR A 110 10.12 9.14 10.50
C THR A 110 8.60 9.32 10.54
N LYS A 111 7.96 9.23 11.72
CA LYS A 111 6.54 9.57 11.87
C LYS A 111 6.25 10.97 11.37
N GLU A 112 7.08 11.96 11.72
CA GLU A 112 6.93 13.34 11.24
C GLU A 112 7.18 13.44 9.72
N ILE A 113 8.24 12.82 9.21
CA ILE A 113 8.59 12.82 7.79
C ILE A 113 7.46 12.26 6.92
N VAL A 114 6.92 11.10 7.31
CA VAL A 114 5.84 10.41 6.58
C VAL A 114 4.54 11.20 6.67
N THR A 115 4.21 11.77 7.83
CA THR A 115 3.03 12.64 8.00
C THR A 115 3.13 13.92 7.15
N GLN A 116 4.34 14.45 6.95
CA GLN A 116 4.59 15.59 6.08
C GLN A 116 4.71 15.24 4.59
N SER A 117 4.73 13.95 4.25
CA SER A 117 4.90 13.51 2.88
C SER A 117 3.68 13.86 2.02
N SER A 118 3.94 14.37 0.81
CA SER A 118 2.88 14.83 -0.09
C SER A 118 2.00 13.68 -0.59
N TRP A 119 2.56 12.50 -0.82
CA TRP A 119 1.79 11.35 -1.27
C TRP A 119 0.86 10.80 -0.18
N VAL A 120 1.33 10.71 1.08
CA VAL A 120 0.48 10.33 2.23
C VAL A 120 -0.68 11.30 2.38
N ARG A 121 -0.37 12.60 2.38
CA ARG A 121 -1.39 13.65 2.49
C ARG A 121 -2.36 13.65 1.32
N PHE A 122 -1.89 13.36 0.10
CA PHE A 122 -2.73 13.23 -1.07
C PHE A 122 -3.74 12.09 -0.91
N PHE A 123 -3.29 10.89 -0.53
CA PHE A 123 -4.19 9.74 -0.34
C PHE A 123 -5.15 9.92 0.83
N VAL A 124 -4.70 10.52 1.94
CA VAL A 124 -5.57 10.77 3.10
C VAL A 124 -6.60 11.88 2.80
N ALA A 125 -6.23 12.90 2.03
CA ALA A 125 -7.12 13.99 1.65
C ALA A 125 -7.90 13.71 0.36
N MET A 126 -7.71 12.53 -0.25
CA MET A 126 -8.41 12.17 -1.47
C MET A 126 -9.91 12.09 -1.15
N PRO A 127 -10.77 12.82 -1.88
CA PRO A 127 -12.20 12.62 -1.74
C PRO A 127 -12.52 11.19 -2.15
N LEU A 128 -13.09 10.42 -1.22
CA LEU A 128 -13.74 9.15 -1.51
C LEU A 128 -15.03 9.51 -2.27
N GLY A 129 -14.88 9.75 -3.58
CA GLY A 129 -15.98 10.03 -4.50
C GLY A 129 -16.74 8.76 -4.86
#